data_AF-A0A6P7F767-F1
#
_entry.id   AF-A0A6P7F767-F1
#
_cell.length_a   1.000
_cell.length_b   1.000
_cell.length_c   1.000
_cell.angle_alpha   90.00
_cell.angle_beta   90.00
_cell.angle_gamma   90.00
#
_symmetry.space_group_name_H-M   'P 1'
#
loop_
_entity.id
_entity.type
_entity.pdbx_description
1 polymer ?
#
loop_
_entity_poly.entity_id
_entity_poly.type
_entity_poly.pdbx_seq_one_letter_code
_entity_poly.pdbx_strand_id
1 'polypeptide(L)'
;MFVYKAEQENNGTNRNLLVSEASEIVAQKVEGIWKSASIPIVSHQRIVSLIKEYQKKRKDLLKPYLKRKDVASYKSKLDVFKKDSLRLFDIAACKCENFNSCSCLKQNKVPIKERPFLQDQRSCRQMMIASVDFEAVRQQQKREMRSKCDKGNNIIDDAKPSTSSYNRQVDGMELEVEPVFNNIDEYEVSQPEEKKEQSAVISDEQTILQPTKRNTRNLSELAKTLDRYAVSDRAGAAIASAVLQDYGIVNNEDTQNIIDRHKVRRARQQNRVDLQRFSKSTILLGLYFDGCKDKTLTFDENRKTTIVEEHISLIQEPDSKYLGHVSPISGTAANILDAFNNFFQISSISLDSLEVIGCDGT
;
A
#
# COMPACT_ATOMS: atom_id res chain seq x y z
N MET A 1 13.45 19.96 -8.41
CA MET A 1 14.22 20.58 -7.30
C MET A 1 13.89 19.81 -6.02
N PHE A 2 14.48 18.62 -5.81
CA PHE A 2 14.09 17.75 -4.69
C PHE A 2 15.03 17.94 -3.50
N VAL A 3 14.60 18.75 -2.53
CA VAL A 3 15.34 19.10 -1.32
C VAL A 3 14.39 19.00 -0.12
N TYR A 4 14.73 18.13 0.83
CA TYR A 4 14.22 18.08 2.22
C TYR A 4 12.70 18.14 2.48
N LYS A 5 12.10 16.97 2.71
CA LYS A 5 11.09 16.73 3.77
C LYS A 5 11.12 15.24 4.14
N ALA A 6 12.03 14.87 5.04
CA ALA A 6 12.22 13.49 5.52
C ALA A 6 12.88 13.46 6.91
N GLU A 7 12.49 14.39 7.79
CA GLU A 7 12.80 14.36 9.22
C GLU A 7 11.53 14.73 9.99
N GLN A 8 11.37 14.17 11.19
CA GLN A 8 10.16 14.20 12.03
C GLN A 8 8.98 13.33 11.55
N GLU A 9 9.17 12.02 11.57
CA GLU A 9 8.26 11.09 12.26
C GLU A 9 8.85 9.67 12.29
N ASN A 10 9.42 9.28 13.43
CA ASN A 10 9.66 7.87 13.80
C ASN A 10 10.11 7.78 15.27
N ASN A 11 9.14 7.55 16.16
CA ASN A 11 9.41 7.32 17.57
C ASN A 11 9.83 5.85 17.81
N GLY A 12 11.12 5.67 18.10
CA GLY A 12 11.58 4.70 19.09
C GLY A 12 11.38 3.20 18.81
N THR A 13 12.08 2.63 17.81
CA THR A 13 12.69 1.28 17.90
C THR A 13 13.66 0.93 16.76
N ASN A 14 14.50 1.86 16.28
CA ASN A 14 15.70 1.48 15.50
C ASN A 14 16.82 2.54 15.43
N ARG A 15 17.05 3.29 16.51
CA ARG A 15 18.17 4.24 16.59
C ARG A 15 19.47 3.50 16.91
N ASN A 16 20.00 2.84 15.89
CA ASN A 16 21.38 2.34 15.67
C ASN A 16 21.41 0.99 14.94
N LEU A 17 20.57 0.81 13.91
CA LEU A 17 20.88 -0.19 12.88
C LEU A 17 22.27 0.13 12.33
N LEU A 18 23.24 -0.77 12.52
CA LEU A 18 24.63 -0.46 12.20
C LEU A 18 24.75 -0.23 10.68
N VAL A 19 25.66 0.67 10.29
CA VAL A 19 25.94 0.99 8.86
C VAL A 19 26.18 -0.29 8.03
N SER A 20 26.75 -1.33 8.65
CA SER A 20 26.92 -2.64 8.03
C SER A 20 25.61 -3.39 7.83
N GLU A 21 24.76 -3.46 8.84
CA GLU A 21 23.46 -4.16 8.82
C GLU A 21 22.47 -3.50 7.85
N ALA A 22 22.42 -2.16 7.83
CA ALA A 22 21.65 -1.40 6.84
C ALA A 22 22.13 -1.69 5.41
N SER A 23 23.45 -1.85 5.21
CA SER A 23 24.01 -2.19 3.89
C SER A 23 23.67 -3.61 3.47
N GLU A 24 23.63 -4.56 4.41
CA GLU A 24 23.29 -5.96 4.17
C GLU A 24 21.82 -6.11 3.70
N ILE A 25 20.88 -5.50 4.44
CA ILE A 25 19.45 -5.53 4.11
C ILE A 25 19.18 -4.90 2.74
N VAL A 26 19.85 -3.78 2.42
CA VAL A 26 19.73 -3.14 1.10
C VAL A 26 20.32 -4.04 0.01
N ALA A 27 21.49 -4.64 0.23
CA ALA A 27 22.08 -5.56 -0.74
C ALA A 27 21.16 -6.76 -1.04
N GLN A 28 20.60 -7.40 -0.01
CA GLN A 28 19.66 -8.53 -0.17
C GLN A 28 18.42 -8.13 -0.98
N LYS A 29 17.82 -6.97 -0.71
CA LYS A 29 16.65 -6.47 -1.47
C LYS A 29 16.99 -6.16 -2.94
N VAL A 30 18.11 -5.50 -3.20
CA VAL A 30 18.56 -5.20 -4.56
C VAL A 30 18.87 -6.50 -5.31
N GLU A 31 19.53 -7.47 -4.68
CA GLU A 31 19.73 -8.80 -5.28
C GLU A 31 18.42 -9.49 -5.65
N GLY A 32 17.41 -9.45 -4.78
CA GLY A 32 16.10 -10.04 -5.06
C GLY A 32 15.49 -9.52 -6.37
N ILE A 33 15.49 -8.19 -6.54
CA ILE A 33 14.98 -7.50 -7.73
C ILE A 33 15.75 -7.94 -9.00
N TRP A 34 17.08 -7.95 -8.95
CA TRP A 34 17.91 -8.32 -10.11
C TRP A 34 17.86 -9.82 -10.43
N LYS A 35 17.70 -10.68 -9.42
CA LYS A 35 17.46 -12.12 -9.59
C LYS A 35 16.09 -12.37 -10.25
N SER A 36 15.03 -11.65 -9.86
CA SER A 36 13.73 -11.74 -10.56
C SER A 36 13.81 -11.28 -12.02
N ALA A 37 14.68 -10.30 -12.33
CA ALA A 37 14.94 -9.87 -13.70
C ALA A 37 15.82 -10.84 -14.51
N SER A 38 16.25 -11.98 -13.95
CA SER A 38 17.10 -12.98 -14.64
C SER A 38 18.44 -12.44 -15.18
N ILE A 39 18.94 -11.33 -14.64
CA ILE A 39 20.21 -10.70 -15.05
C ILE A 39 21.35 -11.20 -14.13
N PRO A 40 22.49 -11.68 -14.68
CA PRO A 40 23.66 -12.00 -13.86
C PRO A 40 24.17 -10.80 -13.07
N ILE A 41 24.39 -10.98 -11.76
CA ILE A 41 24.83 -9.94 -10.83
C ILE A 41 26.28 -10.14 -10.36
N VAL A 42 26.91 -9.07 -9.87
CA VAL A 42 28.17 -9.17 -9.11
C VAL A 42 27.95 -9.85 -7.75
N SER A 43 29.02 -10.32 -7.12
CA SER A 43 28.94 -11.02 -5.82
C SER A 43 28.36 -10.16 -4.70
N HIS A 44 27.65 -10.79 -3.76
CA HIS A 44 27.02 -10.13 -2.60
C HIS A 44 27.96 -9.17 -1.87
N GLN A 45 29.16 -9.66 -1.53
CA GLN A 45 30.20 -8.88 -0.86
C GLN A 45 30.56 -7.60 -1.63
N ARG A 46 30.59 -7.63 -2.98
CA ARG A 46 30.87 -6.45 -3.79
C ARG A 46 29.73 -5.43 -3.73
N ILE A 47 28.47 -5.88 -3.71
CA ILE A 47 27.28 -5.02 -3.57
C ILE A 47 27.31 -4.31 -2.20
N VAL A 48 27.53 -5.07 -1.13
CA VAL A 48 27.66 -4.53 0.24
C VAL A 48 28.81 -3.53 0.33
N SER A 49 29.97 -3.81 -0.30
CA SER A 49 31.09 -2.86 -0.37
C SER A 49 30.75 -1.56 -1.11
N LEU A 50 30.07 -1.63 -2.26
CA LEU A 50 29.63 -0.43 -3.01
C LEU A 50 28.70 0.46 -2.18
N ILE A 51 27.74 -0.15 -1.47
CA ILE A 51 26.82 0.58 -0.58
C ILE A 51 27.59 1.24 0.58
N LYS A 52 28.53 0.51 1.22
CA LYS A 52 29.39 1.03 2.30
C LYS A 52 30.29 2.18 1.82
N GLU A 53 30.92 2.05 0.65
CA GLU A 53 31.74 3.09 0.01
C GLU A 53 30.92 4.36 -0.26
N TYR A 54 29.71 4.22 -0.81
CA TYR A 54 28.82 5.36 -1.10
C TYR A 54 28.31 6.04 0.18
N GLN A 55 27.96 5.27 1.21
CA GLN A 55 27.59 5.81 2.52
C GLN A 55 28.76 6.54 3.20
N LYS A 56 30.02 6.06 3.03
CA LYS A 56 31.23 6.76 3.47
C LYS A 56 31.40 8.10 2.74
N LYS A 57 31.33 8.11 1.39
CA LYS A 57 31.34 9.34 0.58
C LYS A 57 30.30 10.35 1.10
N ARG A 58 29.07 9.91 1.38
CA ARG A 58 28.00 10.77 1.95
C ARG A 58 28.39 11.38 3.29
N LYS A 59 28.92 10.58 4.23
CA LYS A 59 29.35 11.08 5.55
C LYS A 59 30.49 12.10 5.44
N ASP A 60 31.46 11.85 4.55
CA ASP A 60 32.62 12.72 4.38
C ASP A 60 32.27 14.04 3.65
N LEU A 61 31.19 14.08 2.85
CA LEU A 61 30.60 15.32 2.32
C LEU A 61 29.84 16.12 3.40
N LEU A 62 29.13 15.45 4.30
CA LEU A 62 28.35 16.11 5.37
C LEU A 62 29.22 16.75 6.46
N LYS A 63 30.34 16.11 6.86
CA LYS A 63 31.25 16.61 7.92
C LYS A 63 31.71 18.08 7.73
N PRO A 64 32.19 18.53 6.54
CA PRO A 64 32.62 19.91 6.32
C PRO A 64 31.53 20.86 5.78
N TYR A 65 30.27 20.40 5.66
CA TYR A 65 29.23 21.03 4.84
C TYR A 65 29.07 22.55 5.07
N LEU A 66 28.85 22.96 6.32
CA LEU A 66 28.56 24.36 6.67
C LEU A 66 29.69 25.34 6.31
N LYS A 67 30.95 24.90 6.33
CA LYS A 67 32.13 25.76 6.09
C LYS A 67 32.59 25.80 4.63
N ARG A 68 32.03 24.97 3.74
CA ARG A 68 32.52 24.81 2.36
C ARG A 68 31.42 24.79 1.29
N LYS A 69 30.15 25.02 1.66
CA LYS A 69 28.97 24.95 0.77
C LYS A 69 29.16 25.69 -0.56
N ASP A 70 29.80 26.85 -0.53
CA ASP A 70 29.95 27.73 -1.70
C ASP A 70 31.22 27.54 -2.52
N VAL A 71 32.19 26.78 -2.02
CA VAL A 71 33.45 26.50 -2.70
C VAL A 71 33.21 25.67 -3.97
N ALA A 72 33.70 26.14 -5.12
CA ALA A 72 33.53 25.46 -6.40
C ALA A 72 33.94 23.98 -6.36
N SER A 73 35.10 23.66 -5.77
CA SER A 73 35.57 22.27 -5.58
C SER A 73 34.60 21.39 -4.78
N TYR A 74 33.85 21.97 -3.82
CA TYR A 74 32.83 21.24 -3.07
C TYR A 74 31.57 21.01 -3.91
N LYS A 75 31.12 22.03 -4.68
CA LYS A 75 30.02 21.90 -5.64
C LYS A 75 30.31 20.80 -6.68
N SER A 76 31.50 20.80 -7.28
CA SER A 76 31.92 19.72 -8.21
C SER A 76 31.91 18.33 -7.57
N LYS A 77 32.32 18.19 -6.30
CA LYS A 77 32.26 16.91 -5.57
C LYS A 77 30.82 16.46 -5.29
N LEU A 78 29.91 17.39 -4.99
CA LEU A 78 28.47 17.09 -4.88
C LEU A 78 27.89 16.62 -6.21
N ASP A 79 28.25 17.23 -7.32
CA ASP A 79 27.72 16.83 -8.64
C ASP A 79 28.28 15.49 -9.12
N VAL A 80 29.54 15.17 -8.82
CA VAL A 80 30.09 13.81 -8.98
C VAL A 80 29.33 12.81 -8.10
N PHE A 81 29.09 13.13 -6.83
CA PHE A 81 28.33 12.26 -5.91
C PHE A 81 26.89 12.01 -6.39
N LYS A 82 26.21 13.03 -6.94
CA LYS A 82 24.89 12.87 -7.57
C LYS A 82 24.95 11.94 -8.79
N LYS A 83 25.95 12.09 -9.65
CA LYS A 83 26.15 11.22 -10.84
C LYS A 83 26.48 9.77 -10.44
N ASP A 84 27.29 9.57 -9.41
CA ASP A 84 27.57 8.24 -8.84
C ASP A 84 26.28 7.56 -8.34
N SER A 85 25.33 8.33 -7.79
CA SER A 85 24.10 7.78 -7.21
C SER A 85 23.22 7.02 -8.22
N LEU A 86 23.19 7.50 -9.47
CA LEU A 86 22.45 6.88 -10.59
C LEU A 86 23.00 5.50 -10.96
N ARG A 87 24.27 5.22 -10.67
CA ARG A 87 24.97 3.98 -11.01
C ARG A 87 25.09 3.02 -9.83
N LEU A 88 24.73 3.45 -8.62
CA LEU A 88 24.96 2.70 -7.37
C LEU A 88 24.29 1.32 -7.36
N PHE A 89 23.09 1.22 -7.94
CA PHE A 89 22.28 0.00 -7.96
C PHE A 89 22.32 -0.75 -9.29
N ASP A 90 23.14 -0.32 -10.26
CA ASP A 90 23.50 -1.18 -11.40
C ASP A 90 24.48 -2.26 -10.90
N ILE A 91 23.93 -3.39 -10.46
CA ILE A 91 24.71 -4.53 -9.94
C ILE A 91 24.95 -5.63 -10.99
N ALA A 92 24.61 -5.39 -12.27
CA ALA A 92 24.85 -6.36 -13.34
C ALA A 92 26.34 -6.74 -13.43
N ALA A 93 26.63 -8.02 -13.61
CA ALA A 93 27.99 -8.54 -13.81
C ALA A 93 28.63 -8.04 -15.10
N CYS A 94 27.83 -7.88 -16.17
CA CYS A 94 28.28 -7.29 -17.43
C CYS A 94 28.09 -5.77 -17.44
N LYS A 95 29.19 -5.06 -17.66
CA LYS A 95 29.24 -3.59 -17.80
C LYS A 95 29.47 -3.11 -19.25
N CYS A 96 29.36 -3.99 -20.23
CA CYS A 96 29.48 -3.59 -21.64
C CYS A 96 28.35 -2.63 -22.03
N GLU A 97 28.69 -1.59 -22.79
CA GLU A 97 27.74 -0.66 -23.41
C GLU A 97 27.08 -1.29 -24.64
N ASN A 98 27.86 -2.03 -25.44
CA ASN A 98 27.37 -2.83 -26.56
C ASN A 98 27.38 -4.33 -26.21
N PHE A 99 26.20 -4.94 -26.18
CA PHE A 99 26.04 -6.36 -25.86
C PHE A 99 26.38 -7.31 -27.01
N ASN A 100 26.48 -6.82 -28.25
CA ASN A 100 26.77 -7.64 -29.44
C ASN A 100 28.26 -7.98 -29.53
N SER A 101 29.14 -7.07 -29.11
CA SER A 101 30.59 -7.27 -28.97
C SER A 101 31.03 -7.69 -27.56
N CYS A 102 30.10 -8.10 -26.69
CA CYS A 102 30.38 -8.42 -25.29
C CYS A 102 31.29 -9.66 -25.13
N SER A 103 32.49 -9.44 -24.57
CA SER A 103 33.53 -10.45 -24.31
C SER A 103 33.46 -11.10 -22.91
N CYS A 104 32.48 -10.77 -22.08
CA CYS A 104 32.34 -11.36 -20.73
C CYS A 104 32.19 -12.89 -20.75
N LEU A 105 32.59 -13.56 -19.66
CA LEU A 105 32.34 -14.99 -19.46
C LEU A 105 30.85 -15.33 -19.61
N LYS A 106 30.52 -16.53 -20.11
CA LYS A 106 29.15 -16.94 -20.42
C LYS A 106 28.18 -16.74 -19.25
N GLN A 107 28.59 -17.07 -18.01
CA GLN A 107 27.77 -16.86 -16.81
C GLN A 107 27.47 -15.39 -16.48
N ASN A 108 28.29 -14.44 -16.98
CA ASN A 108 28.15 -13.01 -16.71
C ASN A 108 27.46 -12.26 -17.86
N LYS A 109 27.24 -12.90 -19.02
CA LYS A 109 26.57 -12.26 -20.18
C LYS A 109 25.09 -12.08 -19.92
N VAL A 110 24.57 -10.90 -20.24
CA VAL A 110 23.14 -10.57 -20.14
C VAL A 110 22.36 -11.35 -21.20
N PRO A 111 21.31 -12.11 -20.82
CA PRO A 111 20.45 -12.82 -21.76
C PRO A 111 19.85 -11.86 -22.78
N ILE A 112 19.67 -12.31 -24.04
CA ILE A 112 19.28 -11.42 -25.14
C ILE A 112 17.98 -10.65 -24.85
N LYS A 113 17.01 -11.30 -24.19
CA LYS A 113 15.72 -10.72 -23.80
C LYS A 113 15.84 -9.55 -22.81
N GLU A 114 16.83 -9.59 -21.91
CA GLU A 114 16.99 -8.58 -20.85
C GLU A 114 17.91 -7.41 -21.27
N ARG A 115 18.53 -7.49 -22.45
CA ARG A 115 19.41 -6.43 -22.97
C ARG A 115 18.69 -5.09 -23.19
N PRO A 116 17.48 -5.02 -23.80
CA PRO A 116 16.78 -3.76 -23.98
C PRO A 116 16.44 -3.11 -22.63
N PHE A 117 15.96 -3.91 -21.66
CA PHE A 117 15.67 -3.45 -20.31
C PHE A 117 16.91 -2.90 -19.60
N LEU A 118 18.03 -3.63 -19.62
CA LEU A 118 19.26 -3.16 -18.98
C LEU A 118 19.88 -1.95 -19.70
N GLN A 119 19.67 -1.82 -21.01
CA GLN A 119 20.11 -0.66 -21.78
C GLN A 119 19.29 0.59 -21.41
N ASP A 120 17.95 0.48 -21.40
CA ASP A 120 17.02 1.52 -20.93
C ASP A 120 17.33 2.01 -19.51
N GLN A 121 17.58 1.09 -18.57
CA GLN A 121 17.95 1.44 -17.19
C GLN A 121 19.33 2.10 -17.06
N ARG A 122 20.19 2.02 -18.08
CA ARG A 122 21.51 2.69 -18.13
C ARG A 122 21.50 4.00 -18.92
N SER A 123 20.55 4.18 -19.84
CA SER A 123 20.39 5.37 -20.66
C SER A 123 19.37 6.34 -20.06
N CYS A 124 18.76 7.18 -20.91
CA CYS A 124 17.45 7.73 -20.59
C CYS A 124 16.43 6.57 -20.54
N ARG A 125 15.54 6.59 -19.53
CA ARG A 125 14.38 5.70 -19.49
C ARG A 125 13.40 6.13 -20.56
N GLN A 126 13.26 5.31 -21.59
CA GLN A 126 12.35 5.51 -22.72
C GLN A 126 11.24 4.44 -22.73
N MET A 127 11.44 3.31 -22.06
CA MET A 127 10.41 2.28 -21.92
C MET A 127 9.36 2.70 -20.88
N MET A 128 8.10 2.71 -21.28
CA MET A 128 6.97 2.81 -20.35
C MET A 128 6.64 1.42 -19.79
N ILE A 129 6.45 1.32 -18.48
CA ILE A 129 6.02 0.08 -17.83
C ILE A 129 4.52 -0.09 -18.10
N ALA A 130 4.19 -0.96 -19.04
CA ALA A 130 2.84 -1.51 -19.18
C ALA A 130 2.50 -2.43 -17.99
N SER A 131 1.22 -2.79 -17.84
CA SER A 131 0.77 -3.76 -16.85
C SER A 131 1.52 -5.10 -16.97
N VAL A 132 1.75 -5.75 -15.83
CA VAL A 132 2.47 -7.03 -15.79
C VAL A 132 1.67 -8.11 -16.52
N ASP A 133 2.28 -8.77 -17.50
CA ASP A 133 1.71 -9.95 -18.14
C ASP A 133 1.69 -11.13 -17.15
N PHE A 134 0.53 -11.29 -16.51
CA PHE A 134 0.28 -12.35 -15.52
C PHE A 134 0.39 -13.76 -16.12
N GLU A 135 0.16 -13.93 -17.43
CA GLU A 135 0.27 -15.24 -18.08
C GLU A 135 1.73 -15.65 -18.26
N ALA A 136 2.58 -14.72 -18.70
CA ALA A 136 4.03 -14.94 -18.82
C ALA A 136 4.65 -15.31 -17.47
N VAL A 137 4.32 -14.58 -16.40
CA VAL A 137 4.79 -14.87 -15.03
C VAL A 137 4.33 -16.27 -14.57
N ARG A 138 3.06 -16.62 -14.79
CA ARG A 138 2.49 -17.92 -14.43
C ARG A 138 3.14 -19.07 -15.21
N GLN A 139 3.50 -18.86 -16.47
CA GLN A 139 4.25 -19.86 -17.25
C GLN A 139 5.68 -20.05 -16.73
N GLN A 140 6.37 -18.99 -16.33
CA GLN A 140 7.73 -19.08 -15.79
C GLN A 140 7.75 -19.85 -14.46
N GLN A 141 6.85 -19.53 -13.54
CA GLN A 141 6.68 -20.27 -12.28
C GLN A 141 6.38 -21.76 -12.52
N LYS A 142 5.50 -22.09 -13.48
CA LYS A 142 5.22 -23.49 -13.86
C LYS A 142 6.47 -24.23 -14.40
N ARG A 143 7.38 -23.54 -15.10
CA ARG A 143 8.64 -24.15 -15.60
C ARG A 143 9.64 -24.38 -14.46
N GLU A 144 9.75 -23.44 -13.53
CA GLU A 144 10.61 -23.59 -12.34
C GLU A 144 10.15 -24.73 -11.43
N MET A 145 8.83 -24.90 -11.25
CA MET A 145 8.27 -26.01 -10.47
C MET A 145 8.57 -27.36 -11.13
N ARG A 146 8.41 -27.48 -12.46
CA ARG A 146 8.76 -28.69 -13.23
C ARG A 146 10.24 -29.06 -13.10
N SER A 147 11.14 -28.07 -13.25
CA SER A 147 12.59 -28.31 -13.11
C SER A 147 13.03 -28.75 -11.70
N LYS A 148 12.18 -28.57 -10.68
CA LYS A 148 12.44 -29.04 -9.30
C LYS A 148 11.96 -30.47 -9.08
N CYS A 149 10.82 -30.89 -9.62
CA CYS A 149 10.33 -32.26 -9.45
C CYS A 149 11.06 -33.30 -10.32
N ASP A 150 11.57 -32.93 -11.50
CA ASP A 150 12.38 -33.83 -12.35
C ASP A 150 13.68 -34.35 -11.67
N LYS A 151 14.08 -33.77 -10.54
CA LYS A 151 15.26 -34.20 -9.76
C LYS A 151 14.95 -35.18 -8.62
N GLY A 152 13.68 -35.50 -8.38
CA GLY A 152 13.25 -36.32 -7.23
C GLY A 152 13.04 -37.82 -7.54
N ASN A 153 12.76 -38.19 -8.79
CA ASN A 153 12.19 -39.50 -9.13
C ASN A 153 13.20 -40.46 -9.77
N ASN A 154 14.21 -40.90 -9.02
CA ASN A 154 15.12 -41.99 -9.40
C ASN A 154 15.35 -42.98 -8.24
N ILE A 155 14.27 -43.58 -7.75
CA ILE A 155 14.29 -44.84 -6.98
C ILE A 155 13.12 -45.70 -7.50
N ILE A 156 13.42 -46.97 -7.78
CA ILE A 156 12.49 -48.01 -8.27
C ILE A 156 12.21 -48.96 -7.11
N ASP A 157 11.00 -49.52 -7.00
CA ASP A 157 10.76 -50.98 -6.88
C ASP A 157 9.29 -51.32 -6.53
N ASP A 158 8.87 -52.51 -6.97
CA ASP A 158 7.47 -52.95 -7.11
C ASP A 158 6.85 -53.55 -5.83
N ALA A 159 5.56 -53.30 -5.62
CA ALA A 159 4.57 -54.31 -5.16
C ALA A 159 3.11 -53.80 -5.26
N LYS A 160 2.22 -54.57 -5.89
CA LYS A 160 0.75 -54.39 -5.74
C LYS A 160 0.26 -55.07 -4.47
N PRO A 161 -0.86 -54.57 -3.89
CA PRO A 161 -1.97 -55.49 -3.63
C PRO A 161 -3.36 -54.92 -3.95
N SER A 162 -4.36 -55.80 -3.89
CA SER A 162 -5.75 -55.55 -4.23
C SER A 162 -6.70 -55.51 -3.00
N THR A 163 -7.88 -54.91 -3.21
CA THR A 163 -9.16 -55.18 -2.51
C THR A 163 -9.31 -54.93 -0.99
N SER A 164 -9.96 -53.79 -0.70
CA SER A 164 -11.09 -53.59 0.23
C SER A 164 -11.01 -53.95 1.73
N SER A 165 -11.24 -52.92 2.55
CA SER A 165 -12.36 -52.78 3.53
C SER A 165 -11.99 -52.46 5.00
N TYR A 166 -12.85 -51.60 5.58
CA TYR A 166 -13.00 -51.20 7.00
C TYR A 166 -12.00 -50.21 7.64
N ASN A 167 -12.57 -49.39 8.55
CA ASN A 167 -12.01 -48.14 9.06
C ASN A 167 -11.22 -48.30 10.37
N ARG A 168 -10.10 -47.56 10.53
CA ARG A 168 -9.83 -46.74 11.73
C ARG A 168 -8.74 -45.68 11.50
N GLN A 169 -8.85 -44.58 12.25
CA GLN A 169 -8.00 -43.38 12.30
C GLN A 169 -6.48 -43.64 12.37
N VAL A 170 -5.67 -42.69 11.87
CA VAL A 170 -4.91 -41.67 12.66
C VAL A 170 -4.09 -40.74 11.71
N ASP A 171 -4.03 -39.46 12.07
CA ASP A 171 -3.13 -38.35 11.67
C ASP A 171 -2.58 -38.18 10.24
N GLY A 172 -2.94 -37.05 9.63
CA GLY A 172 -2.26 -36.43 8.48
C GLY A 172 -2.49 -34.92 8.49
N MET A 173 -1.46 -34.14 8.81
CA MET A 173 -1.55 -32.68 8.94
C MET A 173 -1.47 -32.00 7.56
N GLU A 174 -2.63 -31.77 6.94
CA GLU A 174 -2.70 -31.08 5.64
C GLU A 174 -2.65 -29.56 5.82
N LEU A 175 -1.57 -28.95 5.32
CA LEU A 175 -1.39 -27.50 5.26
C LEU A 175 -2.13 -26.95 4.04
N GLU A 176 -3.42 -26.66 4.19
CA GLU A 176 -4.16 -25.87 3.20
C GLU A 176 -3.62 -24.44 3.16
N VAL A 177 -2.94 -24.09 2.06
CA VAL A 177 -2.54 -22.73 1.75
C VAL A 177 -3.68 -22.05 0.99
N GLU A 178 -4.62 -21.51 1.75
CA GLU A 178 -5.72 -20.66 1.25
C GLU A 178 -5.19 -19.53 0.34
N PRO A 179 -5.76 -19.33 -0.86
CA PRO A 179 -5.32 -18.29 -1.79
C PRO A 179 -5.72 -16.89 -1.29
N VAL A 180 -4.79 -15.94 -1.39
CA VAL A 180 -5.06 -14.52 -1.11
C VAL A 180 -5.94 -13.94 -2.21
N PHE A 181 -7.25 -13.98 -2.00
CA PHE A 181 -8.23 -13.25 -2.79
C PHE A 181 -8.21 -11.76 -2.41
N ASN A 182 -7.82 -10.91 -3.35
CA ASN A 182 -8.12 -9.48 -3.31
C ASN A 182 -9.59 -9.27 -3.70
N ASN A 183 -10.50 -9.41 -2.75
CA ASN A 183 -11.88 -8.95 -2.96
C ASN A 183 -11.95 -7.46 -2.61
N ILE A 184 -12.05 -6.64 -3.66
CA ILE A 184 -12.59 -5.29 -3.56
C ILE A 184 -14.11 -5.47 -3.54
N ASP A 185 -14.68 -5.61 -2.35
CA ASP A 185 -16.14 -5.56 -2.18
C ASP A 185 -16.55 -4.13 -1.84
N GLU A 186 -17.12 -3.50 -2.87
CA GLU A 186 -17.87 -2.26 -2.84
C GLU A 186 -18.98 -2.34 -1.78
N TYR A 187 -19.06 -1.37 -0.86
CA TYR A 187 -20.13 -1.32 0.15
C TYR A 187 -20.67 0.09 0.33
N GLU A 188 -21.98 0.21 0.14
CA GLU A 188 -22.75 1.45 0.14
C GLU A 188 -22.71 2.18 1.50
N VAL A 189 -22.68 3.51 1.43
CA VAL A 189 -22.80 4.38 2.60
C VAL A 189 -24.28 4.54 2.95
N SER A 190 -24.79 3.71 3.87
CA SER A 190 -26.09 3.95 4.49
C SER A 190 -25.97 5.05 5.56
N GLN A 191 -26.69 6.16 5.35
CA GLN A 191 -26.78 7.27 6.30
C GLN A 191 -27.62 6.89 7.54
N PRO A 192 -27.35 7.43 8.73
CA PRO A 192 -28.20 7.22 9.91
C PRO A 192 -29.38 8.20 9.93
N GLU A 193 -30.62 7.70 9.84
CA GLU A 193 -31.80 8.52 10.13
C GLU A 193 -32.01 8.71 11.64
N GLU A 194 -32.23 9.96 12.06
CA GLU A 194 -32.81 10.28 13.36
C GLU A 194 -34.31 9.98 13.38
N LYS A 195 -34.81 9.15 14.31
CA LYS A 195 -36.24 9.19 14.72
C LYS A 195 -36.40 9.10 16.25
N LYS A 196 -37.38 9.86 16.73
CA LYS A 196 -37.55 10.33 18.11
C LYS A 196 -38.25 9.32 19.03
N GLU A 197 -38.04 9.48 20.33
CA GLU A 197 -38.84 8.86 21.37
C GLU A 197 -40.31 9.34 21.33
N GLN A 198 -41.27 8.42 21.48
CA GLN A 198 -42.55 8.65 22.17
C GLN A 198 -43.29 7.33 22.46
N SER A 199 -44.15 7.33 23.48
CA SER A 199 -44.57 6.14 24.25
C SER A 199 -46.09 5.94 24.41
N ALA A 200 -46.60 4.71 24.30
CA ALA A 200 -47.81 4.12 24.95
C ALA A 200 -47.96 2.64 24.47
N VAL A 201 -48.10 1.57 25.28
CA VAL A 201 -49.12 1.17 26.31
C VAL A 201 -50.45 0.70 25.67
N ILE A 202 -51.01 -0.51 25.88
CA ILE A 202 -50.67 -1.80 26.56
C ILE A 202 -51.52 -2.93 25.87
N SER A 203 -51.02 -4.16 25.60
CA SER A 203 -51.37 -5.47 26.24
C SER A 203 -50.92 -6.64 25.29
N ASP A 204 -50.71 -7.91 25.64
CA ASP A 204 -50.59 -8.69 26.89
C ASP A 204 -49.58 -9.85 26.67
N GLU A 205 -49.18 -10.52 27.76
CA GLU A 205 -48.19 -11.62 27.89
C GLU A 205 -47.76 -12.43 26.63
N GLN A 206 -46.50 -12.27 26.22
CA GLN A 206 -45.68 -13.37 25.71
C GLN A 206 -44.17 -13.09 25.80
N THR A 207 -43.49 -13.86 26.64
CA THR A 207 -42.03 -14.10 26.71
C THR A 207 -41.12 -12.88 26.55
N ILE A 208 -40.74 -12.26 27.68
CA ILE A 208 -39.60 -11.32 27.74
C ILE A 208 -38.31 -12.09 27.43
N LEU A 209 -37.90 -12.09 26.17
CA LEU A 209 -36.52 -12.38 25.77
C LEU A 209 -35.63 -11.32 26.43
N GLN A 210 -34.92 -11.70 27.50
CA GLN A 210 -34.00 -10.77 28.17
C GLN A 210 -33.00 -10.24 27.13
N PRO A 211 -32.76 -8.90 27.09
CA PRO A 211 -31.85 -8.33 26.11
C PRO A 211 -30.47 -8.94 26.31
N THR A 212 -29.96 -9.62 25.28
CA THR A 212 -28.63 -10.25 25.33
C THR A 212 -27.62 -9.19 25.76
N LYS A 213 -26.98 -9.38 26.92
CA LYS A 213 -26.11 -8.39 27.58
C LYS A 213 -24.79 -8.27 26.82
N ARG A 214 -24.83 -7.71 25.61
CA ARG A 214 -23.68 -7.60 24.71
C ARG A 214 -22.61 -6.75 25.39
N ASN A 215 -21.43 -7.32 25.55
CA ASN A 215 -20.26 -6.61 26.02
C ASN A 215 -19.79 -5.61 24.95
N THR A 216 -20.17 -4.35 25.14
CA THR A 216 -19.85 -3.17 24.32
C THR A 216 -18.64 -2.38 24.85
N ARG A 217 -17.84 -2.93 25.76
CA ARG A 217 -16.71 -2.21 26.38
C ARG A 217 -15.72 -1.75 25.31
N ASN A 218 -15.35 -0.47 25.37
CA ASN A 218 -14.32 0.11 24.50
C ASN A 218 -12.93 -0.40 24.93
N LEU A 219 -12.17 -0.95 23.98
CA LEU A 219 -10.83 -1.51 24.20
C LEU A 219 -9.72 -0.65 23.54
N SER A 220 -9.97 0.65 23.32
CA SER A 220 -9.04 1.53 22.60
C SER A 220 -7.62 1.51 23.16
N GLU A 221 -7.43 1.62 24.48
CA GLU A 221 -6.08 1.67 25.07
C GLU A 221 -5.35 0.31 25.02
N LEU A 222 -6.09 -0.79 25.20
CA LEU A 222 -5.57 -2.14 24.95
C LEU A 222 -5.14 -2.29 23.48
N ALA A 223 -5.96 -1.84 22.52
CA ALA A 223 -5.62 -1.91 21.11
C ALA A 223 -4.40 -1.04 20.73
N LYS A 224 -4.26 0.17 21.29
CA LYS A 224 -3.07 1.03 21.09
C LYS A 224 -1.80 0.39 21.64
N THR A 225 -1.86 -0.17 22.86
CA THR A 225 -0.71 -0.82 23.48
C THR A 225 -0.30 -2.10 22.74
N LEU A 226 -1.26 -2.92 22.32
CA LEU A 226 -1.00 -4.10 21.50
C LEU A 226 -0.38 -3.74 20.13
N ASP A 227 -0.83 -2.66 19.48
CA ASP A 227 -0.21 -2.15 18.24
C ASP A 227 1.21 -1.62 18.49
N ARG A 228 1.44 -0.87 19.58
CA ARG A 228 2.77 -0.38 19.96
C ARG A 228 3.80 -1.50 20.17
N TYR A 229 3.38 -2.63 20.74
CA TYR A 229 4.24 -3.78 21.02
C TYR A 229 4.15 -4.90 19.96
N ALA A 230 3.49 -4.63 18.81
CA ALA A 230 3.31 -5.59 17.71
C ALA A 230 2.73 -6.97 18.12
N VAL A 231 1.93 -7.02 19.20
CA VAL A 231 1.37 -8.27 19.75
C VAL A 231 0.24 -8.78 18.86
N SER A 232 0.16 -10.09 18.60
CA SER A 232 -0.92 -10.66 17.77
C SER A 232 -2.29 -10.56 18.45
N ASP A 233 -3.38 -10.50 17.68
CA ASP A 233 -4.74 -10.40 18.25
C ASP A 233 -5.08 -11.56 19.20
N ARG A 234 -4.56 -12.77 18.90
CA ARG A 234 -4.77 -13.97 19.74
C ARG A 234 -4.03 -13.84 21.07
N ALA A 235 -2.75 -13.43 21.03
CA ALA A 235 -1.96 -13.24 22.24
C ALA A 235 -2.52 -12.08 23.09
N GLY A 236 -2.91 -10.96 22.47
CA GLY A 236 -3.51 -9.83 23.17
C GLY A 236 -4.84 -10.16 23.84
N ALA A 237 -5.70 -10.96 23.17
CA ALA A 237 -6.95 -11.46 23.74
C ALA A 237 -6.73 -12.41 24.94
N ALA A 238 -5.75 -13.32 24.84
CA ALA A 238 -5.39 -14.23 25.91
C ALA A 238 -4.84 -13.49 27.14
N ILE A 239 -3.87 -12.58 26.93
CA ILE A 239 -3.29 -11.75 28.01
C ILE A 239 -4.37 -10.92 28.69
N ALA A 240 -5.21 -10.22 27.91
CA ALA A 240 -6.26 -9.37 28.48
C ALA A 240 -7.33 -10.17 29.23
N SER A 241 -7.69 -11.37 28.75
CA SER A 241 -8.66 -12.22 29.43
C SER A 241 -8.10 -12.87 30.70
N ALA A 242 -6.82 -13.27 30.71
CA ALA A 242 -6.15 -13.77 31.91
C ALA A 242 -6.08 -12.69 33.01
N VAL A 243 -5.69 -11.47 32.65
CA VAL A 243 -5.70 -10.32 33.58
C VAL A 243 -7.11 -10.05 34.14
N LEU A 244 -8.16 -10.19 33.33
CA LEU A 244 -9.54 -10.06 33.82
C LEU A 244 -9.98 -11.19 34.76
N GLN A 245 -9.36 -12.37 34.67
CA GLN A 245 -9.57 -13.48 35.63
C GLN A 245 -8.82 -13.21 36.94
N ASP A 246 -7.57 -12.73 36.89
CA ASP A 246 -6.80 -12.35 38.08
C ASP A 246 -7.50 -11.25 38.90
N TYR A 247 -8.16 -10.30 38.23
CA TYR A 247 -8.97 -9.26 38.87
C TYR A 247 -10.41 -9.69 39.22
N GLY A 248 -10.80 -10.96 38.99
CA GLY A 248 -12.13 -11.51 39.31
C GLY A 248 -13.29 -10.92 38.49
N ILE A 249 -13.00 -10.24 37.37
CA ILE A 249 -13.97 -9.59 36.48
C ILE A 249 -14.55 -10.59 35.46
N VAL A 250 -13.83 -11.70 35.23
CA VAL A 250 -14.24 -12.88 34.47
C VAL A 250 -14.03 -14.09 35.37
N ASN A 251 -15.09 -14.85 35.61
CA ASN A 251 -15.03 -16.10 36.37
C ASN A 251 -15.65 -17.23 35.53
N ASN A 252 -15.57 -18.48 36.02
CA ASN A 252 -16.22 -19.61 35.35
C ASN A 252 -17.76 -19.45 35.26
N GLU A 253 -18.34 -18.63 36.13
CA GLU A 253 -19.78 -18.34 36.19
C GLU A 253 -20.17 -17.08 35.38
N ASP A 254 -19.36 -16.01 35.39
CA ASP A 254 -19.58 -14.80 34.58
C ASP A 254 -18.50 -14.63 33.49
N THR A 255 -18.88 -15.00 32.27
CA THR A 255 -18.06 -14.92 31.07
C THR A 255 -18.36 -13.70 30.19
N GLN A 256 -19.29 -12.82 30.60
CA GLN A 256 -19.74 -11.66 29.79
C GLN A 256 -18.56 -10.76 29.40
N ASN A 257 -17.59 -10.61 30.29
CA ASN A 257 -16.47 -9.69 30.13
C ASN A 257 -15.28 -10.24 29.32
N ILE A 258 -15.29 -11.52 28.88
CA ILE A 258 -14.19 -12.15 28.13
C ILE A 258 -13.80 -11.33 26.89
N ILE A 259 -12.49 -11.13 26.69
CA ILE A 259 -11.94 -10.41 25.54
C ILE A 259 -11.48 -11.43 24.49
N ASP A 260 -12.33 -11.69 23.51
CA ASP A 260 -12.03 -12.53 22.36
C ASP A 260 -11.15 -11.81 21.30
N ARG A 261 -10.43 -12.59 20.48
CA ARG A 261 -9.63 -12.12 19.34
C ARG A 261 -10.40 -11.14 18.43
N HIS A 262 -11.66 -11.42 18.13
CA HIS A 262 -12.47 -10.56 17.26
C HIS A 262 -12.86 -9.24 17.93
N LYS A 263 -12.94 -9.18 19.28
CA LYS A 263 -13.09 -7.90 20.00
C LYS A 263 -11.83 -7.04 19.88
N VAL A 264 -10.64 -7.65 20.09
CA VAL A 264 -9.34 -6.99 19.90
C VAL A 264 -9.17 -6.47 18.47
N ARG A 265 -9.46 -7.30 17.46
CA ARG A 265 -9.37 -6.92 16.05
C ARG A 265 -10.26 -5.73 15.69
N ARG A 266 -11.52 -5.71 16.18
CA ARG A 266 -12.43 -4.57 15.95
C ARG A 266 -11.92 -3.29 16.60
N ALA A 267 -11.44 -3.35 17.85
CA ALA A 267 -10.89 -2.19 18.54
C ALA A 267 -9.64 -1.62 17.86
N ARG A 268 -8.75 -2.48 17.34
CA ARG A 268 -7.60 -2.08 16.50
C ARG A 268 -8.04 -1.40 15.20
N GLN A 269 -9.03 -1.96 14.51
CA GLN A 269 -9.53 -1.36 13.27
C GLN A 269 -10.13 0.03 13.53
N GLN A 270 -10.93 0.18 14.58
CA GLN A 270 -11.52 1.46 14.95
C GLN A 270 -10.43 2.50 15.26
N ASN A 271 -9.48 2.17 16.14
CA ASN A 271 -8.35 3.05 16.45
C ASN A 271 -7.57 3.49 15.20
N ARG A 272 -7.36 2.60 14.22
CA ARG A 272 -6.62 2.92 12.99
C ARG A 272 -7.42 3.85 12.07
N VAL A 273 -8.73 3.65 11.97
CA VAL A 273 -9.64 4.57 11.25
C VAL A 273 -9.67 5.94 11.92
N ASP A 274 -9.73 5.99 13.25
CA ASP A 274 -9.73 7.24 14.01
C ASP A 274 -8.40 7.99 13.85
N LEU A 275 -7.26 7.28 13.94
CA LEU A 275 -5.94 7.86 13.66
C LEU A 275 -5.83 8.39 12.22
N GLN A 276 -6.39 7.69 11.22
CA GLN A 276 -6.44 8.17 9.83
C GLN A 276 -7.34 9.40 9.66
N ARG A 277 -8.43 9.52 10.44
CA ARG A 277 -9.28 10.72 10.46
C ARG A 277 -8.54 11.92 11.07
N PHE A 278 -7.74 11.71 12.12
CA PHE A 278 -6.90 12.76 12.70
C PHE A 278 -5.69 13.14 11.81
N SER A 279 -5.13 12.21 11.04
CA SER A 279 -4.01 12.52 10.12
C SER A 279 -4.46 13.15 8.80
N LYS A 280 -5.70 12.90 8.36
CA LYS A 280 -6.30 13.62 7.23
C LYS A 280 -6.75 15.00 7.69
N SER A 281 -5.83 15.96 7.62
CA SER A 281 -6.17 17.38 7.72
C SER A 281 -7.29 17.69 6.73
N THR A 282 -8.42 18.19 7.22
CA THR A 282 -9.58 18.64 6.42
C THR A 282 -9.33 19.95 5.67
N ILE A 283 -8.05 20.21 5.36
CA ILE A 283 -7.50 21.44 4.80
C ILE A 283 -7.43 21.22 3.29
N LEU A 284 -8.22 21.98 2.54
CA LEU A 284 -8.24 21.93 1.08
C LEU A 284 -7.03 22.71 0.54
N LEU A 285 -5.89 22.04 0.41
CA LEU A 285 -4.65 22.65 -0.08
C LEU A 285 -4.65 22.87 -1.59
N GLY A 286 -5.23 21.93 -2.34
CA GLY A 286 -5.39 21.98 -3.78
C GLY A 286 -6.78 21.56 -4.23
N LEU A 287 -7.30 22.21 -5.27
CA LEU A 287 -8.53 21.83 -5.95
C LEU A 287 -8.18 21.49 -7.40
N TYR A 288 -8.54 20.29 -7.84
CA TYR A 288 -8.53 19.91 -9.25
C TYR A 288 -9.97 19.79 -9.74
N PHE A 289 -10.24 20.23 -10.96
CA PHE A 289 -11.54 20.02 -11.59
C PHE A 289 -11.42 19.63 -13.07
N ASP A 290 -12.35 18.79 -13.51
CA ASP A 290 -12.47 18.32 -14.89
C ASP A 290 -13.93 18.44 -15.35
N GLY A 291 -14.14 18.82 -16.61
CA GLY A 291 -15.44 19.18 -17.15
C GLY A 291 -15.83 18.32 -18.36
N CYS A 292 -16.96 17.63 -18.27
CA CYS A 292 -17.57 16.92 -19.40
C CYS A 292 -18.72 17.74 -20.01
N LYS A 293 -18.88 17.69 -21.33
CA LYS A 293 -19.95 18.35 -22.09
C LYS A 293 -20.86 17.30 -22.70
N ASP A 294 -21.92 16.96 -21.99
CA ASP A 294 -22.85 15.90 -22.36
C ASP A 294 -23.95 16.46 -23.27
N LYS A 295 -24.35 15.64 -24.26
CA LYS A 295 -25.30 16.03 -25.30
C LYS A 295 -26.64 15.32 -25.09
N THR A 296 -27.51 15.96 -24.33
CA THR A 296 -28.84 15.45 -24.01
C THR A 296 -29.82 15.71 -25.15
N LEU A 297 -30.62 14.70 -25.52
CA LEU A 297 -31.62 14.79 -26.58
C LEU A 297 -33.00 15.09 -26.00
N THR A 298 -33.53 16.26 -26.31
CA THR A 298 -34.84 16.72 -25.86
C THR A 298 -35.85 16.76 -27.01
N PHE A 299 -37.13 16.69 -26.67
CA PHE A 299 -38.23 16.69 -27.63
C PHE A 299 -39.26 17.75 -27.23
N ASP A 300 -39.23 18.89 -27.92
CA ASP A 300 -40.28 19.93 -27.82
C ASP A 300 -41.13 19.90 -29.09
N GLU A 301 -42.45 19.85 -28.94
CA GLU A 301 -43.44 20.05 -30.02
C GLU A 301 -43.08 19.36 -31.36
N ASN A 302 -42.82 18.04 -31.30
CA ASN A 302 -42.41 17.19 -32.43
C ASN A 302 -41.04 17.53 -33.09
N ARG A 303 -40.21 18.37 -32.46
CA ARG A 303 -38.83 18.65 -32.89
C ARG A 303 -37.82 18.07 -31.90
N LYS A 304 -36.87 17.30 -32.43
CA LYS A 304 -35.73 16.79 -31.68
C LYS A 304 -34.66 17.87 -31.57
N THR A 305 -34.48 18.43 -30.38
CA THR A 305 -33.41 19.36 -30.04
C THR A 305 -32.26 18.62 -29.34
N THR A 306 -31.07 19.20 -29.36
CA THR A 306 -29.91 18.69 -28.62
C THR A 306 -29.44 19.80 -27.70
N ILE A 307 -29.59 19.61 -26.40
CA ILE A 307 -29.06 20.49 -25.38
C ILE A 307 -27.66 20.00 -25.03
N VAL A 308 -26.74 20.93 -24.81
CA VAL A 308 -25.41 20.61 -24.30
C VAL A 308 -25.37 21.06 -22.84
N GLU A 309 -25.24 20.09 -21.95
CA GLU A 309 -25.13 20.32 -20.50
C GLU A 309 -23.65 20.15 -20.11
N GLU A 310 -23.21 20.91 -19.11
CA GLU A 310 -21.83 20.85 -18.63
C GLU A 310 -21.82 20.31 -17.20
N HIS A 311 -20.96 19.33 -16.96
CA HIS A 311 -20.82 18.65 -15.68
C HIS A 311 -19.36 18.68 -15.24
N ILE A 312 -19.10 19.31 -14.10
CA ILE A 312 -17.75 19.52 -13.59
C ILE A 312 -17.56 18.70 -12.33
N SER A 313 -16.57 17.80 -12.33
CA SER A 313 -16.18 17.01 -11.16
C SER A 313 -15.12 17.75 -10.35
N LEU A 314 -15.28 17.80 -9.03
CA LEU A 314 -14.37 18.45 -8.08
C LEU A 314 -13.59 17.42 -7.26
N ILE A 315 -12.26 17.57 -7.24
CA ILE A 315 -11.33 16.67 -6.57
C ILE A 315 -10.38 17.49 -5.67
N GLN A 316 -10.22 17.07 -4.43
CA GLN A 316 -9.24 17.61 -3.49
C GLN A 316 -7.87 16.99 -3.71
N GLU A 317 -6.84 17.82 -3.77
CA GLU A 317 -5.44 17.43 -3.68
C GLU A 317 -4.77 18.02 -2.41
N PRO A 318 -3.77 17.34 -1.82
CA PRO A 318 -3.33 15.99 -2.12
C PRO A 318 -4.38 14.91 -1.77
N ASP A 319 -4.10 13.66 -2.14
CA ASP A 319 -4.90 12.43 -1.94
C ASP A 319 -6.04 12.18 -2.96
N SER A 320 -6.17 13.00 -4.02
CA SER A 320 -7.17 12.84 -5.10
C SER A 320 -8.59 12.50 -4.62
N LYS A 321 -9.03 13.14 -3.53
CA LYS A 321 -10.30 12.85 -2.87
C LYS A 321 -11.45 13.56 -3.57
N TYR A 322 -12.39 12.80 -4.14
CA TYR A 322 -13.62 13.37 -4.71
C TYR A 322 -14.39 14.21 -3.67
N LEU A 323 -14.72 15.45 -4.03
CA LEU A 323 -15.50 16.40 -3.22
C LEU A 323 -16.98 16.39 -3.63
N GLY A 324 -17.25 16.30 -4.94
CA GLY A 324 -18.59 16.38 -5.50
C GLY A 324 -18.57 16.75 -6.97
N HIS A 325 -19.73 17.08 -7.54
CA HIS A 325 -19.87 17.59 -8.90
C HIS A 325 -20.76 18.83 -8.91
N VAL A 326 -20.64 19.62 -9.98
CA VAL A 326 -21.33 20.88 -10.19
C VAL A 326 -21.80 20.95 -11.64
N SER A 327 -23.07 21.30 -11.86
CA SER A 327 -23.66 21.48 -13.19
C SER A 327 -23.99 22.96 -13.40
N PRO A 328 -23.08 23.78 -13.98
CA PRO A 328 -23.34 25.20 -14.24
C PRO A 328 -24.39 25.41 -15.33
N ILE A 329 -25.07 26.56 -15.28
CA ILE A 329 -26.12 26.94 -16.26
C ILE A 329 -25.55 27.08 -17.69
N SER A 330 -24.26 27.40 -17.82
CA SER A 330 -23.50 27.25 -19.06
C SER A 330 -22.00 27.14 -18.78
N GLY A 331 -21.23 26.65 -19.75
CA GLY A 331 -19.76 26.63 -19.72
C GLY A 331 -19.06 27.99 -19.81
N THR A 332 -19.74 29.08 -19.47
CA THR A 332 -19.11 30.40 -19.34
C THR A 332 -18.44 30.50 -17.97
N ALA A 333 -17.19 30.97 -17.92
CA ALA A 333 -16.39 31.03 -16.69
C ALA A 333 -17.10 31.71 -15.50
N ALA A 334 -17.96 32.71 -15.74
CA ALA A 334 -18.78 33.33 -14.70
C ALA A 334 -19.79 32.34 -14.08
N ASN A 335 -20.56 31.63 -14.89
CA ASN A 335 -21.55 30.64 -14.44
C ASN A 335 -20.88 29.45 -13.73
N ILE A 336 -19.67 29.05 -14.18
CA ILE A 336 -18.85 28.04 -13.51
C ILE A 336 -18.43 28.52 -12.11
N LEU A 337 -17.91 29.74 -12.00
CA LEU A 337 -17.49 30.34 -10.74
C LEU A 337 -18.64 30.51 -9.75
N ASP A 338 -19.81 30.97 -10.21
CA ASP A 338 -21.01 31.08 -9.38
C ASP A 338 -21.49 29.71 -8.88
N ALA A 339 -21.42 28.68 -9.73
CA ALA A 339 -21.78 27.33 -9.33
C ALA A 339 -20.78 26.73 -8.32
N PHE A 340 -19.48 27.02 -8.45
CA PHE A 340 -18.46 26.65 -7.46
C PHE A 340 -18.70 27.37 -6.11
N ASN A 341 -18.96 28.68 -6.14
CA ASN A 341 -19.23 29.46 -4.92
C ASN A 341 -20.45 28.90 -4.16
N ASN A 342 -21.52 28.56 -4.87
CA ASN A 342 -22.69 27.89 -4.28
C ASN A 342 -22.32 26.53 -3.68
N PHE A 343 -21.55 25.71 -4.39
CA PHE A 343 -21.11 24.39 -3.90
C PHE A 343 -20.30 24.49 -2.59
N PHE A 344 -19.33 25.41 -2.50
CA PHE A 344 -18.51 25.58 -1.30
C PHE A 344 -19.30 26.15 -0.11
N GLN A 345 -20.27 27.03 -0.36
CA GLN A 345 -21.18 27.52 0.68
C GLN A 345 -22.06 26.39 1.25
N ILE A 346 -22.67 25.57 0.38
CA ILE A 346 -23.53 24.44 0.80
C ILE A 346 -22.73 23.37 1.55
N SER A 347 -21.55 23.01 1.03
CA SER A 347 -20.70 21.97 1.62
C SER A 347 -19.94 22.38 2.89
N SER A 348 -19.98 23.66 3.26
CA SER A 348 -19.26 24.23 4.42
C SER A 348 -17.74 23.96 4.40
N ILE A 349 -17.15 23.88 3.20
CA ILE A 349 -15.72 23.67 2.99
C ILE A 349 -15.02 25.04 2.99
N SER A 350 -14.07 25.26 3.90
CA SER A 350 -13.22 26.45 3.90
C SER A 350 -12.22 26.41 2.74
N LEU A 351 -12.10 27.56 2.06
CA LEU A 351 -11.11 27.80 1.01
C LEU A 351 -9.88 28.59 1.52
N ASP A 352 -9.81 28.90 2.82
CA ASP A 352 -8.80 29.80 3.43
C ASP A 352 -7.35 29.26 3.31
N SER A 353 -7.22 27.99 2.93
CA SER A 353 -5.96 27.23 2.83
C SER A 353 -5.68 26.72 1.41
N LEU A 354 -6.47 27.15 0.43
CA LEU A 354 -6.33 26.75 -0.96
C LEU A 354 -5.13 27.47 -1.61
N GLU A 355 -4.07 26.72 -1.89
CA GLU A 355 -2.83 27.24 -2.51
C GLU A 355 -2.82 27.04 -4.04
N VAL A 356 -3.51 26.01 -4.55
CA VAL A 356 -3.44 25.60 -5.97
C VAL A 356 -4.82 25.26 -6.52
N ILE A 357 -5.14 25.79 -7.70
CA ILE A 357 -6.25 25.32 -8.53
C ILE A 357 -5.66 24.75 -9.82
N GLY A 358 -6.05 23.51 -10.15
CA GLY A 358 -5.76 22.88 -11.43
C GLY A 358 -7.05 22.58 -12.18
N CYS A 359 -6.99 22.71 -13.50
CA CYS A 359 -7.97 22.18 -14.43
C CYS A 359 -7.25 21.50 -15.57
N ASP A 360 -7.90 20.52 -16.21
CA ASP A 360 -7.52 20.14 -17.56
C ASP A 360 -8.28 21.01 -18.57
N GLY A 361 -7.69 21.22 -19.74
CA GLY A 361 -8.31 21.99 -20.82
C GLY A 361 -9.15 21.11 -21.73
N THR A 362 -10.43 21.47 -21.93
CA THR A 362 -11.30 20.88 -22.96
C THR A 362 -11.42 21.74 -24.21
#